data_AF-Q2NF57-F1
#
_entry.id   AF-Q2NF57-F1
#
_cell.length_a   1.000
_cell.length_b   1.000
_cell.length_c   1.000
_cell.angle_alpha   90.00
_cell.angle_beta   90.00
_cell.angle_gamma   90.00
#
_symmetry.space_group_name_H-M   'P 1'
#
loop_
_entity.id
_entity.type
_entity.pdbx_description
1 polymer ?
#
loop_
_entity_poly.entity_id
_entity_poly.type
_entity_poly.pdbx_seq_one_letter_code
_entity_poly.pdbx_strand_id
1 'polypeptide(L)'
;MTKKEEDYIKEFAQDREIISPFLIKQKEMKKTKTNTSYLEVTLQDKTGQIKGRMFKHRPFKTYAKIEKNTVWNIVGKIQEFPTESGRFNILIESMNPTTNYNEEDFIRKVEDYDKHVEFLFNTIETIENIHLKKLLKEFFNDEEFKNNFLTAPAAKIHHHNYKGGLLVHTNEVIKICQTITYIYNKINYDLLITGAILHDIGKIETYDYETENIEMKYEGIMLDHLFIGANMIENRIKKIDAPKKLKIQLIHMILSHHGDTSLGWGSAVSPKTPEALALHHADDMSAKITSSLENK
;
A
#
# COMPACT_ATOMS: atom_id res chain seq x y z
N MET A 1 13.35 -22.80 -13.12
CA MET A 1 14.15 -21.89 -13.97
C MET A 1 14.26 -20.61 -13.17
N THR A 2 15.48 -20.17 -12.89
CA THR A 2 15.70 -18.89 -12.20
C THR A 2 15.30 -17.74 -13.12
N LYS A 3 14.64 -16.72 -12.57
CA LYS A 3 14.23 -15.53 -13.30
C LYS A 3 15.48 -14.76 -13.74
N LYS A 4 15.58 -14.41 -15.02
CA LYS A 4 16.71 -13.61 -15.53
C LYS A 4 16.54 -12.14 -15.15
N GLU A 5 17.65 -11.41 -15.02
CA GLU A 5 17.62 -9.97 -14.73
C GLU A 5 16.78 -9.18 -15.75
N GLU A 6 16.92 -9.48 -17.05
CA GLU A 6 16.14 -8.85 -18.11
C GLU A 6 14.63 -9.13 -18.02
N ASP A 7 14.22 -10.20 -17.33
CA ASP A 7 12.84 -10.65 -17.19
C ASP A 7 12.10 -10.00 -16.01
N TYR A 8 12.77 -9.16 -15.21
CA TYR A 8 12.09 -8.35 -14.19
C TYR A 8 11.22 -7.27 -14.83
N ILE A 9 10.02 -7.07 -14.27
CA ILE A 9 9.01 -6.14 -14.80
C ILE A 9 9.56 -4.73 -15.00
N LYS A 10 10.41 -4.24 -14.08
CA LYS A 10 11.04 -2.91 -14.21
C LYS A 10 11.90 -2.73 -15.48
N GLU A 11 12.39 -3.82 -16.08
CA GLU A 11 13.26 -3.79 -17.27
C GLU A 11 12.47 -3.85 -18.59
N PHE A 12 11.14 -3.91 -18.53
CA PHE A 12 10.31 -4.03 -19.73
C PHE A 12 10.23 -2.69 -20.43
N ALA A 13 11.06 -2.53 -21.47
CA ALA A 13 11.14 -1.32 -22.27
C ALA A 13 10.93 -1.55 -23.79
N GLN A 14 10.81 -2.81 -24.22
CA GLN A 14 10.65 -3.16 -25.63
C GLN A 14 9.89 -4.47 -25.85
N ASP A 15 9.33 -4.60 -27.05
CA ASP A 15 8.68 -5.83 -27.51
C ASP A 15 9.68 -6.99 -27.61
N ARG A 16 9.43 -8.08 -26.88
CA ARG A 16 10.22 -9.32 -26.98
C ARG A 16 9.46 -10.54 -26.47
N GLU A 17 9.92 -11.72 -26.85
CA GLU A 17 9.45 -12.97 -26.24
C GLU A 17 9.94 -13.08 -24.79
N ILE A 18 9.14 -13.75 -23.96
CA ILE A 18 9.46 -14.02 -22.56
C ILE A 18 9.07 -15.44 -22.18
N ILE A 19 9.99 -16.10 -21.46
CA ILE A 19 9.77 -17.37 -20.77
C ILE A 19 10.32 -17.19 -19.36
N SER A 20 9.45 -16.82 -18.42
CA SER A 20 9.87 -16.50 -17.06
C SER A 20 8.80 -16.90 -16.03
N PRO A 21 9.21 -17.29 -14.81
CA PRO A 21 8.28 -17.42 -13.70
C PRO A 21 7.74 -16.06 -13.25
N PHE A 22 6.47 -16.05 -12.82
CA PHE A 22 5.77 -14.92 -12.20
C PHE A 22 4.80 -15.42 -11.13
N LEU A 23 4.63 -14.64 -10.06
CA LEU A 23 3.60 -14.87 -9.06
C LEU A 23 2.24 -14.35 -9.57
N ILE A 24 1.18 -15.18 -9.50
CA ILE A 24 -0.17 -14.75 -9.91
C ILE A 24 -0.91 -14.14 -8.70
N LYS A 25 -1.08 -12.81 -8.67
CA LYS A 25 -1.82 -12.13 -7.60
C LYS A 25 -3.33 -12.11 -7.82
N GLN A 26 -3.76 -11.93 -9.07
CA GLN A 26 -5.18 -11.87 -9.42
C GLN A 26 -5.43 -12.60 -10.73
N LYS A 27 -6.65 -13.11 -10.89
CA LYS A 27 -7.17 -13.70 -12.12
C LYS A 27 -8.61 -13.26 -12.32
N GLU A 28 -8.97 -12.92 -13.56
CA GLU A 28 -10.31 -12.52 -13.93
C GLU A 28 -10.63 -12.96 -15.36
N MET A 29 -11.87 -13.40 -15.59
CA MET A 29 -12.38 -13.61 -16.95
C MET A 29 -13.03 -12.34 -17.45
N LYS A 30 -12.45 -11.71 -18.47
CA LYS A 30 -12.96 -10.50 -19.10
C LYS A 30 -13.46 -10.78 -20.51
N LYS A 31 -14.14 -9.80 -21.10
CA LYS A 31 -14.58 -9.85 -22.50
C LYS A 31 -14.00 -8.68 -23.28
N THR A 32 -13.63 -8.93 -24.53
CA THR A 32 -13.25 -7.88 -25.48
C THR A 32 -14.48 -7.07 -25.91
N LYS A 33 -14.26 -5.96 -26.63
CA LYS A 33 -15.33 -5.21 -27.31
C LYS A 33 -16.14 -6.08 -28.28
N THR A 34 -15.53 -7.13 -28.82
CA THR A 34 -16.16 -8.13 -29.72
C THR A 34 -16.81 -9.29 -28.95
N ASN A 35 -17.03 -9.15 -27.63
CA ASN A 35 -17.64 -10.15 -26.74
C ASN A 35 -16.84 -11.47 -26.63
N THR A 36 -15.56 -11.48 -27.03
CA THR A 36 -14.68 -12.65 -26.91
C THR A 36 -14.10 -12.71 -25.50
N SER A 37 -14.28 -13.84 -24.81
CA SER A 37 -13.74 -14.02 -23.47
C SER A 37 -12.22 -14.22 -23.48
N TYR A 38 -11.52 -13.59 -22.55
CA TYR A 38 -10.09 -13.76 -22.32
C TYR A 38 -9.78 -13.80 -20.82
N LEU A 39 -8.67 -14.44 -20.48
CA LEU A 39 -8.15 -14.47 -19.12
C LEU A 39 -7.21 -13.27 -18.94
N GLU A 40 -7.51 -12.41 -17.96
CA GLU A 40 -6.56 -11.41 -17.47
C GLU A 40 -6.00 -11.87 -16.13
N VAL A 41 -4.68 -11.82 -15.98
CA VAL A 41 -3.97 -12.09 -14.74
C VAL A 41 -3.13 -10.89 -14.35
N THR A 42 -3.01 -10.64 -13.05
CA THR A 42 -2.00 -9.73 -12.49
C THR A 42 -0.79 -10.57 -12.11
N LEU A 43 0.31 -10.40 -12.86
CA LEU A 43 1.59 -11.07 -12.64
C LEU A 43 2.46 -10.16 -11.78
N GLN A 44 3.19 -10.74 -10.82
CA GLN A 44 4.07 -10.01 -9.91
C GLN A 44 5.48 -10.62 -9.91
N ASP A 45 6.46 -9.76 -9.76
CA ASP A 45 7.79 -10.08 -9.25
C ASP A 45 8.22 -9.04 -8.19
N LYS A 46 9.45 -9.14 -7.67
CA LYS A 46 9.99 -8.24 -6.64
C LYS A 46 10.07 -6.77 -7.09
N THR A 47 10.01 -6.50 -8.38
CA THR A 47 10.17 -5.17 -8.97
C THR A 47 8.83 -4.51 -9.31
N GLY A 48 7.76 -5.28 -9.52
CA GLY A 48 6.48 -4.70 -9.85
C GLY A 48 5.37 -5.70 -10.13
N GLN A 49 4.28 -5.15 -10.68
CA GLN A 49 3.15 -5.92 -11.19
C GLN A 49 2.87 -5.53 -12.63
N ILE A 50 2.43 -6.50 -13.43
CA ILE A 50 2.06 -6.29 -14.83
C ILE A 50 0.81 -7.10 -15.19
N LYS A 51 0.03 -6.59 -16.14
CA LYS A 51 -1.11 -7.34 -16.68
C LYS A 51 -0.64 -8.36 -17.72
N GLY A 52 -1.08 -9.60 -17.55
CA GLY A 52 -0.96 -10.66 -18.54
C GLY A 52 -2.32 -11.00 -19.12
N ARG A 53 -2.42 -11.14 -20.45
CA ARG A 53 -3.68 -11.43 -21.14
C ARG A 53 -3.56 -12.67 -22.03
N MET A 54 -4.40 -13.67 -21.78
CA MET A 54 -4.51 -14.89 -22.60
C MET A 54 -5.84 -14.89 -23.35
N PHE A 55 -5.78 -14.73 -24.67
CA PHE A 55 -6.96 -14.76 -25.55
C PHE A 55 -7.22 -16.13 -26.18
N LYS A 56 -6.15 -16.88 -26.49
CA LYS A 56 -6.20 -18.18 -27.18
C LYS A 56 -5.91 -19.33 -26.20
N HIS A 57 -5.98 -20.57 -26.67
CA HIS A 57 -5.59 -21.76 -25.90
C HIS A 57 -6.41 -22.03 -24.62
N ARG A 58 -7.74 -21.95 -24.73
CA ARG A 58 -8.71 -22.34 -23.69
C ARG A 58 -8.57 -21.55 -22.37
N PRO A 59 -8.73 -20.22 -22.38
CA PRO A 59 -8.55 -19.36 -21.19
C PRO A 59 -9.39 -19.80 -19.99
N PHE A 60 -10.62 -20.29 -20.19
CA PHE A 60 -11.46 -20.84 -19.12
C PHE A 60 -10.84 -22.05 -18.41
N LYS A 61 -10.21 -22.96 -19.15
CA LYS A 61 -9.57 -24.16 -18.59
C LYS A 61 -8.34 -23.77 -17.77
N THR A 62 -7.57 -22.80 -18.26
CA THR A 62 -6.41 -22.26 -17.54
C THR A 62 -6.86 -21.52 -16.28
N TYR A 63 -7.87 -20.66 -16.37
CA TYR A 63 -8.47 -19.95 -15.23
C TYR A 63 -8.87 -20.90 -14.11
N ALA A 64 -9.52 -22.02 -14.43
CA ALA A 64 -9.97 -23.01 -13.45
C ALA A 64 -8.82 -23.69 -12.68
N LYS A 65 -7.62 -23.77 -13.28
CA LYS A 65 -6.44 -24.40 -12.66
C LYS A 65 -5.58 -23.45 -11.81
N ILE A 66 -5.71 -22.15 -12.02
CA ILE A 66 -4.87 -21.17 -11.32
C ILE A 66 -5.33 -21.05 -9.87
N GLU A 67 -4.43 -21.30 -8.95
CA GLU A 67 -4.55 -20.90 -7.55
C GLU A 67 -3.84 -19.55 -7.36
N LYS A 68 -4.42 -18.63 -6.58
CA LYS A 68 -3.80 -17.32 -6.32
C LYS A 68 -2.54 -17.50 -5.46
N ASN A 69 -1.58 -16.61 -5.64
CA ASN A 69 -0.22 -16.66 -5.07
C ASN A 69 0.53 -17.97 -5.34
N THR A 70 0.29 -18.56 -6.50
CA THR A 70 1.16 -19.61 -7.01
C THR A 70 2.04 -19.04 -8.11
N VAL A 71 3.27 -19.56 -8.21
CA VAL A 71 4.22 -19.16 -9.25
C VAL A 71 3.99 -20.01 -10.50
N TRP A 72 3.86 -19.34 -11.63
CA TRP A 72 3.66 -19.96 -12.93
C TRP A 72 4.73 -19.51 -13.89
N ASN A 73 5.24 -20.44 -14.70
CA ASN A 73 6.07 -20.11 -15.83
C ASN A 73 5.17 -19.57 -16.95
N ILE A 74 5.40 -18.33 -17.35
CA ILE A 74 4.64 -17.63 -18.39
C ILE A 74 5.45 -17.65 -19.67
N VAL A 75 4.82 -18.12 -20.75
CA VAL A 75 5.34 -18.05 -22.11
C VAL A 75 4.47 -17.09 -22.89
N GLY A 76 5.09 -16.10 -23.51
CA GLY A 76 4.38 -15.14 -24.33
C GLY A 76 5.27 -14.02 -24.83
N LYS A 77 4.64 -12.89 -25.12
CA LYS A 77 5.31 -11.71 -25.66
C LYS A 77 5.04 -10.50 -24.78
N ILE A 78 6.10 -9.80 -24.36
CA ILE A 78 6.00 -8.46 -23.80
C ILE A 78 5.64 -7.53 -24.95
N GLN A 79 4.55 -6.78 -24.81
CA GLN A 79 4.05 -5.87 -25.83
C GLN A 79 3.60 -4.54 -25.25
N GLU A 80 3.97 -3.47 -25.93
CA GLU A 80 3.46 -2.15 -25.63
C GLU A 80 1.94 -2.08 -25.93
N PHE A 81 1.14 -1.61 -24.97
CA PHE A 81 -0.29 -1.40 -25.16
C PHE A 81 -0.87 -0.33 -24.22
N PRO A 82 -1.51 0.73 -24.75
CA PRO A 82 -1.63 1.04 -26.18
C PRO A 82 -0.28 1.29 -26.87
N THR A 83 -0.20 1.13 -28.19
CA THR A 83 1.02 1.43 -28.95
C THR A 83 1.44 2.89 -28.72
N GLU A 84 2.75 3.15 -28.57
CA GLU A 84 3.33 4.46 -28.24
C GLU A 84 2.93 5.04 -26.86
N SER A 85 2.43 4.21 -25.93
CA SER A 85 2.07 4.66 -24.58
C SER A 85 3.21 4.56 -23.55
N GLY A 86 4.31 3.89 -23.90
CA GLY A 86 5.37 3.46 -22.99
C GLY A 86 4.98 2.31 -22.06
N ARG A 87 3.72 1.83 -22.10
CA ARG A 87 3.18 0.85 -21.16
C ARG A 87 3.19 -0.54 -21.73
N PHE A 88 3.74 -1.50 -20.99
CA PHE A 88 3.83 -2.88 -21.42
C PHE A 88 2.80 -3.79 -20.74
N ASN A 89 2.43 -4.85 -21.44
CA ASN A 89 1.68 -5.98 -20.91
C ASN A 89 2.28 -7.28 -21.47
N ILE A 90 1.92 -8.43 -20.90
CA ILE A 90 2.31 -9.73 -21.44
C ILE A 90 1.14 -10.35 -22.19
N LEU A 91 1.28 -10.52 -23.51
CA LEU A 91 0.40 -11.37 -24.29
C LEU A 91 0.77 -12.83 -24.02
N ILE A 92 -0.05 -13.54 -23.25
CA ILE A 92 0.24 -14.90 -22.80
C ILE A 92 -0.20 -15.90 -23.86
N GLU A 93 0.74 -16.72 -24.30
CA GLU A 93 0.51 -17.85 -25.21
C GLU A 93 0.22 -19.13 -24.42
N SER A 94 1.03 -19.39 -23.40
CA SER A 94 0.83 -20.50 -22.47
C SER A 94 1.35 -20.19 -21.08
N MET A 95 0.83 -20.91 -20.09
CA MET A 95 1.28 -20.79 -18.71
C MET A 95 1.15 -22.13 -18.01
N ASN A 96 2.14 -22.49 -17.19
CA ASN A 96 2.16 -23.74 -16.45
C ASN A 96 2.63 -23.51 -15.00
N PRO A 97 2.08 -24.23 -14.01
CA PRO A 97 2.55 -24.12 -12.63
C PRO A 97 4.01 -24.55 -12.56
N THR A 98 4.77 -23.92 -11.67
CA THR A 98 6.17 -24.30 -11.42
C THR A 98 6.49 -24.24 -9.94
N THR A 99 7.31 -25.19 -9.49
CA THR A 99 7.89 -25.23 -8.14
C THR A 99 9.38 -24.91 -8.14
N ASN A 100 9.96 -24.64 -9.31
CA ASN A 100 11.38 -24.37 -9.48
C ASN A 100 11.59 -22.87 -9.72
N TYR A 101 11.65 -22.13 -8.62
CA TYR A 101 11.82 -20.69 -8.58
C TYR A 101 12.52 -20.27 -7.27
N ASN A 102 13.05 -19.04 -7.21
CA ASN A 102 13.53 -18.43 -5.97
C ASN A 102 12.43 -17.52 -5.40
N GLU A 103 12.01 -17.74 -4.16
CA GLU A 103 10.96 -16.94 -3.51
C GLU A 103 11.29 -15.45 -3.46
N GLU A 104 12.58 -15.11 -3.28
CA GLU A 104 13.04 -13.72 -3.24
C GLU A 104 12.77 -12.95 -4.54
N ASP A 105 12.56 -13.64 -5.66
CA ASP A 105 12.24 -13.02 -6.95
C ASP A 105 10.81 -12.46 -7.01
N PHE A 106 9.94 -12.81 -6.04
CA PHE A 106 8.53 -12.42 -6.04
C PHE A 106 8.11 -11.59 -4.81
N ILE A 107 8.98 -11.48 -3.82
CA ILE A 107 8.77 -10.65 -2.63
C ILE A 107 9.25 -9.23 -2.94
N ARG A 108 8.33 -8.26 -3.01
CA ARG A 108 8.68 -6.84 -3.09
C ARG A 108 9.42 -6.45 -1.81
N LYS A 109 10.68 -6.01 -1.95
CA LYS A 109 11.48 -5.43 -0.87
C LYS A 109 11.37 -3.91 -0.94
N VAL A 110 11.31 -3.26 0.22
CA VAL A 110 11.39 -1.79 0.30
C VAL A 110 12.80 -1.36 -0.06
N GLU A 111 12.96 -0.53 -1.09
CA GLU A 111 14.24 0.13 -1.37
C GLU A 111 14.58 1.10 -0.24
N ASP A 112 15.86 1.19 0.14
CA ASP A 112 16.32 2.11 1.19
C ASP A 112 15.56 1.96 2.53
N TYR A 113 15.15 0.73 2.89
CA TYR A 113 14.36 0.44 4.10
C TYR A 113 14.93 1.10 5.36
N ASP A 114 16.24 0.96 5.60
CA ASP A 114 16.89 1.54 6.78
C ASP A 114 16.78 3.07 6.81
N LYS A 115 16.84 3.74 5.66
CA LYS A 115 16.64 5.20 5.56
C LYS A 115 15.19 5.59 5.87
N HIS A 116 14.22 4.77 5.48
CA HIS A 116 12.81 5.00 5.83
C HIS A 116 12.59 4.86 7.34
N VAL A 117 13.21 3.86 7.97
CA VAL A 117 13.17 3.69 9.43
C VAL A 117 13.81 4.89 10.11
N GLU A 118 15.03 5.26 9.70
CA GLU A 118 15.76 6.41 10.25
C GLU A 118 14.96 7.71 10.11
N PHE A 119 14.38 7.97 8.94
CA PHE A 119 13.56 9.16 8.68
C PHE A 119 12.36 9.27 9.64
N LEU A 120 11.65 8.16 9.88
CA LEU A 120 10.52 8.15 10.81
C LEU A 120 10.96 8.51 12.23
N PHE A 121 12.00 7.86 12.75
CA PHE A 121 12.47 8.10 14.11
C PHE A 121 13.08 9.49 14.29
N ASN A 122 13.82 9.99 13.30
CA ASN A 122 14.31 11.36 13.30
C ASN A 122 13.15 12.35 13.31
N THR A 123 12.08 12.10 12.55
CA THR A 123 10.87 12.93 12.56
C THR A 123 10.18 12.94 13.93
N ILE A 124 10.04 11.78 14.57
CA ILE A 124 9.46 11.67 15.93
C ILE A 124 10.24 12.54 16.92
N GLU A 125 11.56 12.62 16.79
CA GLU A 125 12.38 13.45 17.68
C GLU A 125 12.20 14.95 17.47
N THR A 126 11.74 15.40 16.29
CA THR A 126 11.43 16.82 16.01
C THR A 126 10.18 17.33 16.72
N ILE A 127 9.32 16.45 17.23
CA ILE A 127 8.07 16.85 17.91
C ILE A 127 8.40 17.55 19.23
N GLU A 128 7.94 18.79 19.41
CA GLU A 128 8.23 19.60 20.60
C GLU A 128 7.14 19.44 21.68
N ASN A 129 5.89 19.24 21.28
CA ASN A 129 4.76 19.06 22.18
C ASN A 129 4.96 17.80 23.03
N ILE A 130 5.16 18.02 24.33
CA ILE A 130 5.50 16.95 25.28
C ILE A 130 4.46 15.81 25.32
N HIS A 131 3.18 16.10 25.10
CA HIS A 131 2.12 15.10 25.19
C HIS A 131 2.07 14.23 23.93
N LEU A 132 2.23 14.85 22.75
CA LEU A 132 2.30 14.14 21.48
C LEU A 132 3.60 13.34 21.37
N LYS A 133 4.74 13.92 21.78
CA LYS A 133 6.01 13.18 21.86
C LYS A 133 5.92 11.99 22.79
N LYS A 134 5.29 12.14 23.96
CA LYS A 134 5.04 11.02 24.88
C LYS A 134 4.15 9.95 24.24
N LEU A 135 3.08 10.33 23.56
CA LEU A 135 2.20 9.38 22.87
C LEU A 135 2.95 8.59 21.79
N LEU A 136 3.74 9.24 20.95
CA LEU A 136 4.56 8.57 19.93
C LEU A 136 5.56 7.61 20.58
N LYS A 137 6.22 8.02 21.66
CA LYS A 137 7.13 7.12 22.41
C LYS A 137 6.40 5.94 23.04
N GLU A 138 5.20 6.13 23.58
CA GLU A 138 4.37 5.02 24.07
C GLU A 138 4.11 3.98 22.97
N PHE A 139 3.89 4.40 21.72
CA PHE A 139 3.73 3.48 20.59
C PHE A 139 5.05 2.84 20.16
N PHE A 140 6.10 3.62 19.92
CA PHE A 140 7.30 3.11 19.27
C PHE A 140 8.38 2.56 20.22
N ASN A 141 8.23 2.69 21.54
CA ASN A 141 9.03 1.94 22.52
C ASN A 141 8.45 0.55 22.83
N ASP A 142 7.21 0.29 22.40
CA ASP A 142 6.61 -1.03 22.43
C ASP A 142 7.12 -1.80 21.21
N GLU A 143 8.04 -2.74 21.44
CA GLU A 143 8.75 -3.46 20.37
C GLU A 143 7.80 -4.29 19.50
N GLU A 144 6.70 -4.82 20.06
CA GLU A 144 5.71 -5.55 19.29
C GLU A 144 5.00 -4.62 18.31
N PHE A 145 4.46 -3.50 18.80
CA PHE A 145 3.83 -2.49 17.96
C PHE A 145 4.80 -1.96 16.89
N LYS A 146 6.03 -1.62 17.30
CA LYS A 146 7.05 -1.10 16.39
C LYS A 146 7.37 -2.09 15.28
N ASN A 147 7.62 -3.36 15.59
CA ASN A 147 7.89 -4.37 14.57
C ASN A 147 6.70 -4.56 13.63
N ASN A 148 5.48 -4.59 14.18
CA ASN A 148 4.27 -4.71 13.37
C ASN A 148 4.07 -3.49 12.45
N PHE A 149 4.27 -2.27 12.95
CA PHE A 149 4.19 -1.05 12.13
C PHE A 149 5.23 -1.04 11.00
N LEU A 150 6.48 -1.36 11.32
CA LEU A 150 7.60 -1.32 10.37
C LEU A 150 7.54 -2.43 9.30
N THR A 151 6.71 -3.45 9.50
CA THR A 151 6.57 -4.58 8.57
C THR A 151 5.19 -4.67 7.93
N ALA A 152 4.18 -3.98 8.45
CA ALA A 152 2.84 -3.97 7.85
C ALA A 152 2.85 -3.38 6.42
N PRO A 153 2.07 -3.95 5.47
CA PRO A 153 1.71 -3.31 4.22
C PRO A 153 0.73 -2.15 4.44
N ALA A 154 0.69 -1.19 3.51
CA ALA A 154 -0.24 -0.07 3.60
C ALA A 154 -1.64 -0.38 3.05
N ALA A 155 -1.81 -1.45 2.26
CA ALA A 155 -3.11 -1.79 1.69
C ALA A 155 -3.19 -3.26 1.22
N LYS A 156 -4.42 -3.75 1.10
CA LYS A 156 -4.75 -5.11 0.64
C LYS A 156 -4.58 -5.29 -0.88
N ILE A 157 -5.10 -4.34 -1.66
CA ILE A 157 -5.23 -4.43 -3.13
C ILE A 157 -4.54 -3.25 -3.83
N HIS A 158 -4.33 -2.15 -3.12
CA HIS A 158 -3.77 -0.90 -3.64
C HIS A 158 -2.39 -0.61 -3.05
N HIS A 159 -1.77 0.50 -3.48
CA HIS A 159 -0.38 0.93 -3.28
C HIS A 159 0.30 0.49 -1.96
N HIS A 160 1.57 0.11 -2.05
CA HIS A 160 2.38 -0.41 -0.95
C HIS A 160 1.84 -1.68 -0.25
N ASN A 161 1.27 -2.61 -1.03
CA ASN A 161 0.79 -3.92 -0.57
C ASN A 161 1.92 -4.95 -0.27
N TYR A 162 3.07 -4.47 0.19
CA TYR A 162 4.26 -5.27 0.48
C TYR A 162 4.73 -5.04 1.92
N LYS A 163 5.55 -5.95 2.44
CA LYS A 163 6.10 -5.84 3.79
C LYS A 163 6.83 -4.51 3.98
N GLY A 164 6.45 -3.73 4.98
CA GLY A 164 6.98 -2.38 5.24
C GLY A 164 6.33 -1.26 4.42
N GLY A 165 5.27 -1.57 3.67
CA GLY A 165 4.55 -0.57 2.87
C GLY A 165 3.92 0.55 3.70
N LEU A 166 3.42 0.23 4.91
CA LEU A 166 2.83 1.23 5.81
C LEU A 166 3.85 2.31 6.21
N LEU A 167 5.09 1.90 6.48
CA LEU A 167 6.20 2.80 6.79
C LEU A 167 6.51 3.72 5.61
N VAL A 168 6.60 3.19 4.39
CA VAL A 168 6.89 3.98 3.19
C VAL A 168 5.80 5.02 2.97
N HIS A 169 4.54 4.59 2.95
CA HIS A 169 3.40 5.47 2.77
C HIS A 169 3.32 6.56 3.85
N THR A 170 3.48 6.18 5.12
CA THR A 170 3.49 7.13 6.24
C THR A 170 4.60 8.18 6.05
N ASN A 171 5.78 7.78 5.61
CA ASN A 171 6.90 8.70 5.34
C ASN A 171 6.61 9.64 4.16
N GLU A 172 5.90 9.20 3.13
CA GLU A 172 5.44 10.07 2.03
C GLU A 172 4.45 11.13 2.54
N VAL A 173 3.45 10.71 3.33
CA VAL A 173 2.46 11.60 3.94
C VAL A 173 3.13 12.62 4.86
N ILE A 174 4.08 12.20 5.70
CA ILE A 174 4.88 13.09 6.56
C ILE A 174 5.59 14.16 5.72
N LYS A 175 6.28 13.78 4.63
CA LYS A 175 7.01 14.74 3.77
C LYS A 175 6.07 15.76 3.12
N ILE A 176 4.89 15.33 2.68
CA ILE A 176 3.88 16.22 2.13
C ILE A 176 3.37 17.17 3.22
N CYS A 177 3.05 16.66 4.42
CA CYS A 177 2.63 17.47 5.56
C CYS A 177 3.69 18.49 5.98
N GLN A 178 4.98 18.10 6.02
CA GLN A 178 6.09 19.02 6.27
C GLN A 178 6.12 20.16 5.25
N THR A 179 5.95 19.83 3.96
CA THR A 179 5.87 20.83 2.88
C THR A 179 4.68 21.77 3.06
N ILE A 180 3.52 21.25 3.43
CA ILE A 180 2.32 22.05 3.71
C ILE A 180 2.58 23.02 4.87
N THR A 181 3.24 22.58 5.95
CA THR A 181 3.52 23.46 7.11
C THR A 181 4.53 24.57 6.80
N TYR A 182 5.46 24.33 5.87
CA TYR A 182 6.36 25.37 5.37
C TYR A 182 5.60 26.47 4.62
N ILE A 183 4.56 26.12 3.86
CA ILE A 183 3.72 27.07 3.12
C ILE A 183 2.72 27.77 4.07
N TYR A 184 2.07 27.01 4.95
CA TYR A 184 1.02 27.49 5.86
C TYR A 184 1.48 27.46 7.32
N ASN A 185 2.29 28.45 7.71
CA ASN A 185 2.93 28.54 9.04
C ASN A 185 1.98 28.62 10.25
N LYS A 186 0.66 28.77 10.04
CA LYS A 186 -0.35 28.77 11.11
C LYS A 186 -0.84 27.37 11.47
N ILE A 187 -0.53 26.36 10.66
CA ILE A 187 -0.88 24.96 10.95
C ILE A 187 -0.01 24.47 12.10
N ASN A 188 -0.61 23.77 13.07
CA ASN A 188 0.16 23.17 14.16
C ASN A 188 1.00 21.99 13.62
N TYR A 189 2.31 22.21 13.49
CA TYR A 189 3.27 21.22 13.00
C TYR A 189 3.21 19.92 13.79
N ASP A 190 3.38 19.97 15.11
CA ASP A 190 3.44 18.78 15.96
C ASP A 190 2.16 17.94 15.86
N LEU A 191 1.00 18.59 15.87
CA LEU A 191 -0.30 17.91 15.74
C LEU A 191 -0.47 17.28 14.36
N LEU A 192 -0.12 18.00 13.29
CA LEU A 192 -0.21 17.47 11.93
C LEU A 192 0.71 16.28 11.72
N ILE A 193 1.99 16.40 12.09
CA ILE A 193 2.97 15.33 11.91
C ILE A 193 2.65 14.13 12.80
N THR A 194 2.19 14.34 14.03
CA THR A 194 1.71 13.23 14.87
C THR A 194 0.50 12.53 14.26
N GLY A 195 -0.46 13.29 13.72
CA GLY A 195 -1.59 12.74 12.97
C GLY A 195 -1.13 11.95 11.75
N ALA A 196 -0.16 12.46 10.97
CA ALA A 196 0.40 11.77 9.80
C ALA A 196 1.12 10.47 10.18
N ILE A 197 1.91 10.44 11.26
CA ILE A 197 2.56 9.21 11.73
C ILE A 197 1.53 8.14 12.13
N LEU A 198 0.40 8.57 12.70
CA LEU A 198 -0.58 7.68 13.33
C LEU A 198 -1.84 7.39 12.49
N HIS A 199 -2.03 8.04 11.33
CA HIS A 199 -3.32 8.03 10.62
C HIS A 199 -3.82 6.63 10.26
N ASP A 200 -2.88 5.76 9.86
CA ASP A 200 -3.17 4.43 9.33
C ASP A 200 -2.76 3.28 10.26
N ILE A 201 -2.42 3.55 11.53
CA ILE A 201 -1.93 2.51 12.46
C ILE A 201 -2.93 1.38 12.68
N GLY A 202 -4.23 1.64 12.47
CA GLY A 202 -5.27 0.63 12.58
C GLY A 202 -5.10 -0.51 11.56
N LYS A 203 -4.37 -0.28 10.46
CA LYS A 203 -4.07 -1.30 9.46
C LYS A 203 -3.29 -2.47 10.07
N ILE A 204 -2.48 -2.25 11.10
CA ILE A 204 -1.75 -3.31 11.82
C ILE A 204 -2.70 -4.42 12.32
N GLU A 205 -3.88 -4.03 12.80
CA GLU A 205 -4.88 -4.96 13.35
C GLU A 205 -6.01 -5.30 12.34
N THR A 206 -5.99 -4.69 11.16
CA THR A 206 -7.04 -4.88 10.14
C THR A 206 -6.77 -6.08 9.25
N TYR A 207 -5.50 -6.39 9.03
CA TYR A 207 -5.08 -7.39 8.07
C TYR A 207 -4.30 -8.53 8.76
N ASP A 208 -4.44 -9.73 8.22
CA ASP A 208 -3.58 -10.87 8.53
C ASP A 208 -2.41 -10.87 7.55
N TYR A 209 -1.20 -10.81 8.10
CA TYR A 209 0.05 -10.72 7.36
C TYR A 209 0.90 -11.98 7.49
N GLU A 210 0.44 -12.99 8.24
CA GLU A 210 1.19 -14.23 8.42
C GLU A 210 1.09 -15.14 7.18
N THR A 211 0.10 -14.91 6.32
CA THR A 211 -0.06 -15.65 5.07
C THR A 211 0.31 -14.80 3.84
N GLU A 212 0.75 -15.44 2.76
CA GLU A 212 1.08 -14.76 1.49
C GLU A 212 -0.11 -14.00 0.86
N ASN A 213 -1.32 -14.25 1.38
CA ASN A 213 -2.52 -13.46 1.16
C ASN A 213 -2.67 -12.44 2.29
N ILE A 214 -2.67 -11.15 1.96
CA ILE A 214 -3.19 -10.12 2.88
C ILE A 214 -4.71 -10.36 2.98
N GLU A 215 -5.13 -11.11 3.99
CA GLU A 215 -6.54 -11.32 4.31
C GLU A 215 -6.99 -10.24 5.29
N MET A 216 -8.28 -9.89 5.29
CA MET A 216 -8.79 -9.00 6.32
C MET A 216 -9.18 -9.84 7.53
N LYS A 217 -8.69 -9.44 8.70
CA LYS A 217 -9.18 -9.97 9.98
C LYS A 217 -10.66 -9.63 10.13
N TYR A 218 -11.39 -10.44 10.90
CA TYR A 218 -12.82 -10.21 11.14
C TYR A 218 -13.06 -8.80 11.70
N GLU A 219 -12.23 -8.36 12.63
CA GLU A 219 -12.25 -7.01 13.21
C GLU A 219 -12.07 -5.94 12.14
N GLY A 220 -11.13 -6.12 11.22
CA GLY A 220 -10.90 -5.20 10.10
C GLY A 220 -12.11 -5.08 9.17
N ILE A 221 -12.79 -6.20 8.87
CA ILE A 221 -14.02 -6.21 8.07
C ILE A 221 -15.16 -5.49 8.80
N MET A 222 -15.28 -5.69 10.11
CA MET A 222 -16.42 -5.21 10.88
C MET A 222 -16.28 -3.78 11.38
N LEU A 223 -15.06 -3.32 11.65
CA LEU A 223 -14.80 -2.05 12.35
C LEU A 223 -14.04 -1.03 11.51
N ASP A 224 -13.35 -1.45 10.45
CA ASP A 224 -12.48 -0.60 9.63
C ASP A 224 -11.26 -0.03 10.37
N HIS A 225 -10.19 0.27 9.63
CA HIS A 225 -8.93 0.71 10.24
C HIS A 225 -9.01 2.10 10.88
N LEU A 226 -9.94 2.97 10.44
CA LEU A 226 -10.12 4.30 11.04
C LEU A 226 -10.54 4.18 12.51
N PHE A 227 -11.56 3.36 12.78
CA PHE A 227 -12.03 3.16 14.14
C PHE A 227 -10.97 2.46 15.00
N ILE A 228 -10.35 1.41 14.46
CA ILE A 228 -9.30 0.65 15.15
C ILE A 228 -8.14 1.59 15.53
N GLY A 229 -7.64 2.39 14.58
CA GLY A 229 -6.56 3.34 14.82
C GLY A 229 -6.92 4.39 15.85
N ALA A 230 -8.13 4.97 15.76
CA ALA A 230 -8.63 5.92 16.74
C ALA A 230 -8.73 5.28 18.15
N ASN A 231 -9.22 4.05 18.26
CA ASN A 231 -9.30 3.32 19.52
C ASN A 231 -7.91 3.00 20.10
N MET A 232 -6.93 2.65 19.27
CA MET A 232 -5.54 2.45 19.70
C MET A 232 -4.96 3.73 20.31
N ILE A 233 -5.16 4.87 19.65
CA ILE A 233 -4.72 6.18 20.15
C ILE A 233 -5.44 6.53 21.46
N GLU A 234 -6.76 6.39 21.51
CA GLU A 234 -7.55 6.70 22.70
C GLU A 234 -7.07 5.89 23.92
N ASN A 235 -6.77 4.61 23.72
CA ASN A 235 -6.30 3.73 24.78
C ASN A 235 -4.92 4.08 25.33
N ARG A 236 -4.02 4.65 24.53
CA ARG A 236 -2.71 5.13 25.00
C ARG A 236 -2.80 6.56 25.54
N ILE A 237 -3.45 7.48 24.83
CA ILE A 237 -3.53 8.90 25.21
C ILE A 237 -4.36 9.16 26.47
N LYS A 238 -5.32 8.27 26.82
CA LYS A 238 -6.07 8.39 28.09
C LYS A 238 -5.18 8.24 29.33
N LYS A 239 -4.04 7.54 29.19
CA LYS A 239 -3.03 7.38 30.26
C LYS A 239 -2.08 8.57 30.37
N ILE A 240 -2.17 9.51 29.43
CA ILE A 240 -1.37 10.74 29.41
C ILE A 240 -2.25 11.89 29.89
N ASP A 241 -1.72 12.71 30.80
CA ASP A 241 -2.37 13.94 31.25
C ASP A 241 -2.22 15.05 30.18
N ALA A 242 -2.82 14.83 29.02
CA ALA A 242 -2.85 15.77 27.90
C ALA A 242 -4.14 16.61 27.94
N PRO A 243 -4.11 17.86 27.45
CA PRO A 243 -5.30 18.70 27.34
C PRO A 243 -6.41 18.00 26.56
N LYS A 244 -7.64 18.01 27.09
CA LYS A 244 -8.81 17.36 26.47
C LYS A 244 -8.98 17.75 25.00
N LYS A 245 -8.76 19.03 24.67
CA LYS A 245 -8.85 19.55 23.30
C LYS A 245 -7.87 18.84 22.36
N LEU A 246 -6.61 18.66 22.78
CA LEU A 246 -5.57 18.02 22.00
C LEU A 246 -5.92 16.55 21.70
N LYS A 247 -6.42 15.82 22.71
CA LYS A 247 -6.89 14.44 22.55
C LYS A 247 -7.98 14.34 21.48
N ILE A 248 -9.01 15.19 21.60
CA ILE A 248 -10.13 15.22 20.65
C ILE A 248 -9.65 15.57 19.24
N GLN A 249 -8.74 16.54 19.09
CA GLN A 249 -8.22 16.93 17.78
C GLN A 249 -7.48 15.78 17.09
N LEU A 250 -6.62 15.05 17.81
CA LEU A 250 -5.89 13.93 17.23
C LEU A 250 -6.82 12.78 16.82
N ILE A 251 -7.78 12.41 17.67
CA ILE A 251 -8.79 11.39 17.34
C ILE A 251 -9.65 11.83 16.14
N HIS A 252 -10.05 13.11 16.11
CA HIS A 252 -10.79 13.67 14.98
C HIS A 252 -10.01 13.58 13.66
N MET A 253 -8.70 13.87 13.67
CA MET A 253 -7.86 13.73 12.49
C MET A 253 -7.88 12.29 11.96
N ILE A 254 -7.75 11.28 12.84
CA ILE A 254 -7.78 9.88 12.42
C ILE A 254 -9.16 9.50 11.89
N LEU A 255 -10.25 9.95 12.50
CA LEU A 255 -11.60 9.61 12.03
C LEU A 255 -12.03 10.37 10.76
N SER A 256 -11.25 11.34 10.30
CA SER A 256 -11.58 12.21 9.17
C SER A 256 -10.58 12.22 8.02
N HIS A 257 -9.46 11.51 8.13
CA HIS A 257 -8.37 11.61 7.15
C HIS A 257 -8.74 11.08 5.76
N HIS A 258 -9.78 10.25 5.63
CA HIS A 258 -10.33 9.87 4.32
C HIS A 258 -11.20 10.97 3.67
N GLY A 259 -11.33 12.16 4.26
CA GLY A 259 -11.99 13.30 3.63
C GLY A 259 -13.47 13.45 3.97
N ASP A 260 -14.21 14.18 3.14
CA ASP A 260 -15.60 14.55 3.40
C ASP A 260 -16.54 13.33 3.36
N THR A 261 -17.37 13.18 4.39
CA THR A 261 -18.36 12.10 4.49
C THR A 261 -19.36 12.12 3.33
N SER A 262 -19.63 13.30 2.75
CA SER A 262 -20.51 13.44 1.59
C SER A 262 -19.99 12.73 0.33
N LEU A 263 -18.66 12.53 0.25
CA LEU A 263 -18.00 11.86 -0.89
C LEU A 263 -17.98 10.33 -0.73
N GLY A 264 -18.37 9.81 0.44
CA GLY A 264 -18.45 8.37 0.69
C GLY A 264 -17.10 7.65 0.78
N TRP A 265 -16.01 8.37 1.09
CA TRP A 265 -14.65 7.83 1.16
C TRP A 265 -14.32 7.07 2.46
N GLY A 266 -15.30 6.94 3.37
CA GLY A 266 -15.19 6.09 4.56
C GLY A 266 -14.91 6.81 5.88
N SER A 267 -14.62 8.12 5.87
CA SER A 267 -14.53 8.92 7.09
C SER A 267 -15.81 8.83 7.93
N ALA A 268 -15.66 8.77 9.25
CA ALA A 268 -16.80 8.87 10.18
C ALA A 268 -17.28 10.33 10.32
N VAL A 269 -16.36 11.29 10.15
CA VAL A 269 -16.63 12.73 10.24
C VAL A 269 -15.76 13.49 9.24
N SER A 270 -16.25 14.60 8.66
CA SER A 270 -15.45 15.38 7.72
C SER A 270 -14.31 16.13 8.44
N PRO A 271 -13.22 16.48 7.75
CA PRO A 271 -12.17 17.34 8.29
C PRO A 271 -12.73 18.69 8.75
N LYS A 272 -12.44 19.08 9.99
CA LYS A 272 -12.95 20.30 10.66
C LYS A 272 -11.85 21.25 11.13
N THR A 273 -10.58 20.89 10.93
CA THR A 273 -9.43 21.73 11.27
C THR A 273 -8.47 21.80 10.07
N PRO A 274 -7.63 22.84 9.98
CA PRO A 274 -6.59 22.93 8.95
C PRO A 274 -5.66 21.71 8.94
N GLU A 275 -5.30 21.18 10.11
CA GLU A 275 -4.47 19.98 10.24
C GLU A 275 -5.16 18.74 9.65
N ALA A 276 -6.45 18.52 9.97
CA ALA A 276 -7.19 17.38 9.43
C ALA A 276 -7.37 17.49 7.91
N LEU A 277 -7.61 18.70 7.39
CA LEU A 277 -7.74 18.94 5.95
C LEU A 277 -6.41 18.72 5.23
N ALA A 278 -5.31 19.19 5.81
CA ALA A 278 -3.96 18.97 5.30
C ALA A 278 -3.58 17.49 5.29
N LEU A 279 -3.87 16.77 6.37
CA LEU A 279 -3.63 15.32 6.46
C LEU A 279 -4.40 14.57 5.38
N HIS A 280 -5.68 14.86 5.22
CA HIS A 280 -6.51 14.23 4.20
C HIS A 280 -5.92 14.39 2.79
N HIS A 281 -5.57 15.63 2.42
CA HIS A 281 -5.01 15.87 1.09
C HIS A 281 -3.60 15.31 0.91
N ALA A 282 -2.79 15.23 1.97
CA ALA A 282 -1.47 14.61 1.93
C ALA A 282 -1.57 13.11 1.67
N ASP A 283 -2.46 12.42 2.40
CA ASP A 283 -2.77 11.00 2.23
C ASP A 283 -3.30 10.69 0.81
N ASP A 284 -4.36 11.40 0.39
CA ASP A 284 -4.96 11.24 -0.94
C ASP A 284 -3.96 11.50 -2.08
N MET A 285 -3.07 12.49 -1.90
CA MET A 285 -2.03 12.81 -2.88
C MET A 285 -0.96 11.70 -2.97
N SER A 286 -0.45 11.21 -1.84
CA SER A 286 0.50 10.07 -1.83
C SER A 286 -0.13 8.86 -2.54
N ALA A 287 -1.35 8.48 -2.17
CA ALA A 287 -2.05 7.36 -2.77
C ALA A 287 -2.22 7.51 -4.30
N LYS A 288 -2.69 8.68 -4.77
CA LYS A 288 -2.93 8.93 -6.20
C LYS A 288 -1.66 9.03 -7.03
N ILE A 289 -0.62 9.69 -6.52
CA ILE A 289 0.65 9.83 -7.24
C ILE A 289 1.34 8.47 -7.36
N THR A 290 1.44 7.72 -6.26
CA THR A 290 2.01 6.37 -6.27
C THR A 290 1.25 5.47 -7.24
N SER A 291 -0.08 5.55 -7.25
CA SER A 291 -0.91 4.88 -8.26
C SER A 291 -0.57 5.27 -9.68
N SER A 292 -0.43 6.56 -9.94
CA SER A 292 -0.14 7.03 -11.29
C SER A 292 1.25 6.62 -11.74
N LEU A 293 2.22 6.52 -10.84
CA LEU A 293 3.59 6.10 -11.15
C LEU A 293 3.68 4.60 -11.42
N GLU A 294 2.96 3.77 -10.67
CA GLU A 294 2.92 2.31 -10.91
C GLU A 294 2.18 1.94 -12.22
N ASN A 295 1.36 2.84 -12.74
CA ASN A 295 0.66 2.69 -14.01
C ASN A 295 1.37 3.38 -15.20
N LYS A 296 2.56 3.94 -15.02
CA LYS A 296 3.41 4.42 -16.12
C LYS A 296 4.29 3.28 -16.62
#